data_AF-A0A6N6S7Q4-F1
#
_entry.id   AF-A0A6N6S7Q4-F1
#
_cell.length_a   1.000
_cell.length_b   1.000
_cell.length_c   1.000
_cell.angle_alpha   90.00
_cell.angle_beta   90.00
_cell.angle_gamma   90.00
#
_symmetry.space_group_name_H-M   'P 1'
#
loop_
_entity.id
_entity.type
_entity.pdbx_description
1 polymer ?
#
loop_
_entity_poly.entity_id
_entity_poly.type
_entity_poly.pdbx_seq_one_letter_code
_entity_poly.pdbx_strand_id
1 'polypeptide(L)'
;MENPLSNKELELMNAYWRACNYLSVGMIYLKDNPLLREPLKTDHVKHRLLGHWGASPALSFVWVHLNRMIVKRDLDVIFVAGPGHGAPGVLGPAYLEGTYSEIYPDKSEDAEGMQKFFKQFSFPGQIGSHVTPETPGSIHEGGE
;
A
#
# COMPACT_ATOMS: atom_id res chain seq x y z
N MET A 1 9.75 6.20 32.78
CA MET A 1 9.69 4.94 31.99
C MET A 1 8.58 5.12 30.98
N GLU A 2 8.86 4.97 29.68
CA GLU A 2 7.76 4.91 28.69
C GLU A 2 6.97 3.62 28.97
N ASN A 3 5.67 3.77 29.24
CA ASN A 3 4.78 2.63 29.37
C ASN A 3 4.69 1.89 28.02
N PRO A 4 4.56 0.55 28.02
CA PRO A 4 4.31 -0.21 26.80
C PRO A 4 3.07 0.33 26.06
N LEU A 5 2.99 0.03 24.76
CA LEU A 5 1.80 0.33 23.95
C LEU A 5 0.55 -0.20 24.64
N SER A 6 -0.53 0.57 24.61
CA SER A 6 -1.82 0.03 25.02
C SER A 6 -2.22 -1.11 24.08
N ASN A 7 -2.95 -2.10 24.58
CA ASN A 7 -3.46 -3.21 23.75
C ASN A 7 -4.25 -2.67 22.54
N LYS A 8 -5.04 -1.61 22.74
CA LYS A 8 -5.83 -1.00 21.68
C LYS A 8 -4.96 -0.39 20.58
N GLU A 9 -3.90 0.32 20.95
CA GLU A 9 -2.95 0.92 19.99
C GLU A 9 -2.26 -0.17 19.17
N LEU A 10 -1.79 -1.24 19.83
CA LEU A 10 -1.18 -2.39 19.17
C LEU A 10 -2.14 -3.09 18.19
N GLU A 11 -3.40 -3.30 18.59
CA GLU A 11 -4.44 -3.88 17.75
C GLU A 11 -4.70 -3.05 16.49
N LEU A 12 -4.82 -1.72 16.64
CA LEU A 12 -5.07 -0.81 15.53
C LEU A 12 -3.88 -0.77 14.55
N MET A 13 -2.65 -0.68 15.06
CA MET A 13 -1.45 -0.73 14.22
C MET A 13 -1.36 -2.04 13.46
N ASN A 14 -1.61 -3.17 14.12
CA ASN A 14 -1.59 -4.48 13.48
C ASN A 14 -2.70 -4.62 12.43
N ALA A 15 -3.90 -4.08 12.70
CA ALA A 15 -4.98 -4.05 11.71
C ALA A 15 -4.60 -3.22 10.48
N TYR A 16 -3.98 -2.05 10.68
CA TYR A 16 -3.51 -1.20 9.59
C TYR A 16 -2.44 -1.92 8.76
N TRP A 17 -1.42 -2.51 9.40
CA TRP A 17 -0.39 -3.26 8.70
C TRP A 17 -0.94 -4.45 7.90
N ARG A 18 -1.91 -5.18 8.47
CA ARG A 18 -2.62 -6.27 7.75
C ARG A 18 -3.39 -5.75 6.54
N ALA A 19 -4.03 -4.59 6.65
CA ALA A 19 -4.70 -3.95 5.51
C ALA A 19 -3.69 -3.57 4.42
N CYS A 20 -2.55 -2.98 4.76
CA CYS A 20 -1.48 -2.68 3.79
C CYS A 20 -0.95 -3.94 3.08
N ASN A 21 -0.77 -5.03 3.83
CA ASN A 21 -0.36 -6.32 3.28
C ASN A 21 -1.44 -6.90 2.34
N TYR A 22 -2.71 -6.77 2.70
CA TYR A 22 -3.81 -7.19 1.84
C TYR A 22 -3.83 -6.40 0.53
N LEU A 23 -3.71 -5.07 0.59
CA LEU A 23 -3.61 -4.23 -0.60
C LEU A 23 -2.39 -4.58 -1.46
N SER A 24 -1.27 -4.95 -0.83
CA SER A 24 -0.06 -5.37 -1.53
C SER A 24 -0.30 -6.64 -2.35
N VAL A 25 -0.94 -7.64 -1.76
CA VAL A 25 -1.35 -8.86 -2.47
C VAL A 25 -2.38 -8.52 -3.56
N GLY A 26 -3.36 -7.68 -3.25
CA GLY A 26 -4.35 -7.23 -4.22
C GLY A 26 -3.73 -6.61 -5.47
N MET A 27 -2.80 -5.67 -5.29
CA MET A 27 -2.06 -5.04 -6.39
C MET A 27 -1.27 -6.04 -7.23
N ILE A 28 -0.58 -7.01 -6.61
CA ILE A 28 0.24 -7.97 -7.35
C ILE A 28 -0.62 -8.99 -8.13
N TYR A 29 -1.72 -9.45 -7.52
CA TYR A 29 -2.43 -10.64 -8.01
C TYR A 29 -3.80 -10.35 -8.64
N LEU A 30 -4.56 -9.37 -8.13
CA LEU A 30 -5.98 -9.22 -8.49
C LEU A 30 -6.19 -8.15 -9.56
N LYS A 31 -7.09 -8.46 -10.50
CA LYS A 31 -7.66 -7.48 -11.45
C LYS A 31 -9.15 -7.25 -11.23
N ASP A 32 -9.80 -8.05 -10.38
CA ASP A 32 -11.21 -7.93 -10.03
C ASP A 32 -11.49 -8.54 -8.64
N ASN A 33 -12.71 -8.38 -8.12
CA ASN A 33 -13.18 -8.88 -6.82
C ASN A 33 -12.22 -8.52 -5.66
N PRO A 34 -11.90 -7.22 -5.47
CA PRO A 34 -10.83 -6.80 -4.57
C PRO A 34 -11.11 -7.09 -3.09
N LEU A 35 -12.37 -7.33 -2.71
CA LEU A 35 -12.80 -7.63 -1.35
C LEU A 35 -13.23 -9.10 -1.17
N LEU A 36 -13.06 -9.94 -2.19
CA LEU A 36 -13.45 -11.35 -2.17
C LEU A 36 -14.93 -11.56 -1.73
N ARG A 37 -15.83 -10.71 -2.21
CA ARG A 37 -17.28 -10.77 -1.89
C ARG A 37 -17.94 -12.00 -2.50
N GLU A 38 -17.37 -12.52 -3.57
CA GLU A 38 -17.69 -13.83 -4.13
C GLU A 38 -16.45 -14.75 -4.06
N PRO A 39 -16.62 -16.08 -4.13
CA PRO A 39 -15.50 -17.01 -4.17
C PRO A 39 -14.47 -16.64 -5.24
N LEU A 40 -13.18 -16.73 -4.90
CA LEU A 40 -12.10 -16.38 -5.81
C LEU A 40 -12.10 -17.30 -7.05
N LYS A 41 -12.09 -16.69 -8.23
CA LYS A 41 -12.01 -17.37 -9.54
C LYS A 41 -10.71 -16.97 -10.22
N THR A 42 -10.22 -17.81 -11.12
CA THR A 42 -9.05 -17.51 -11.97
C THR A 42 -9.22 -16.21 -12.75
N ASP A 43 -10.45 -15.89 -13.15
CA ASP A 43 -10.77 -14.69 -13.91
C ASP A 43 -10.61 -13.40 -13.10
N HIS A 44 -10.50 -13.47 -11.76
CA HIS A 44 -10.18 -12.32 -10.91
C HIS A 44 -8.67 -12.05 -10.81
N VAL A 45 -7.84 -13.01 -11.24
CA VAL A 45 -6.38 -12.94 -11.13
C VAL A 45 -5.77 -12.35 -12.41
N LYS A 46 -4.72 -11.55 -12.27
CA LYS A 46 -3.95 -11.00 -13.40
C LYS A 46 -3.31 -12.13 -14.20
N HIS A 47 -3.37 -12.05 -15.53
CA HIS A 47 -2.74 -13.03 -16.42
C HIS A 47 -1.22 -13.05 -16.31
N ARG A 48 -0.62 -11.89 -16.01
CA ARG A 48 0.80 -11.73 -15.74
C ARG A 48 0.97 -11.17 -14.35
N LEU A 49 1.64 -11.92 -13.50
CA LEU A 49 1.94 -11.53 -12.12
C LEU A 49 3.23 -10.70 -12.13
N LEU A 50 3.11 -9.42 -11.82
CA LEU A 50 4.21 -8.47 -11.78
C LEU A 50 4.20 -7.72 -10.46
N GLY A 51 5.39 -7.46 -9.92
CA GLY A 51 5.59 -6.84 -8.61
C GLY A 51 6.38 -7.72 -7.65
N HIS A 52 6.80 -7.14 -6.52
CA HIS A 52 7.61 -7.82 -5.53
C HIS A 52 6.93 -7.84 -4.17
N TRP A 53 6.68 -9.05 -3.67
CA TRP A 53 6.19 -9.23 -2.31
C TRP A 53 7.31 -9.05 -1.27
N GLY A 54 8.53 -9.53 -1.52
CA GLY A 54 9.57 -9.71 -0.49
C GLY A 54 9.83 -8.51 0.43
N ALA A 55 9.90 -7.29 -0.13
CA ALA A 55 10.12 -6.07 0.65
C ALA A 55 8.83 -5.37 1.13
N SER A 56 7.68 -5.66 0.52
CA SER A 56 6.43 -4.91 0.71
C SER A 56 5.89 -4.96 2.16
N PRO A 57 5.86 -6.13 2.85
CA PRO A 57 5.44 -6.19 4.25
C PRO A 57 6.35 -5.43 5.20
N ALA A 58 7.66 -5.43 4.94
CA ALA A 58 8.61 -4.73 5.77
C ALA A 58 8.50 -3.20 5.60
N LEU A 59 8.35 -2.73 4.36
CA LEU A 59 8.13 -1.31 4.07
C LEU A 59 6.86 -0.78 4.73
N SER A 60 5.74 -1.49 4.58
CA SER A 60 4.48 -1.09 5.22
C SER A 60 4.52 -1.21 6.75
N PHE A 61 5.27 -2.17 7.30
CA PHE A 61 5.49 -2.27 8.74
C PHE A 61 6.20 -1.02 9.27
N VAL A 62 7.31 -0.62 8.62
CA VAL A 62 8.05 0.59 8.99
C VAL A 62 7.16 1.82 8.84
N TRP A 63 6.40 1.93 7.76
CA TRP A 63 5.46 3.02 7.52
C TRP A 63 4.45 3.18 8.67
N VAL A 64 3.78 2.10 9.08
CA VAL A 64 2.81 2.11 10.21
C VAL A 64 3.46 2.60 11.50
N HIS A 65 4.69 2.13 11.78
CA HIS A 65 5.42 2.55 12.97
C HIS A 65 5.89 4.00 12.90
N LEU A 66 6.26 4.50 11.72
CA LEU A 66 6.60 5.91 11.52
C LEU A 66 5.38 6.81 11.64
N ASN A 67 4.22 6.44 11.08
CA ASN A 67 2.98 7.21 11.25
C ASN A 67 2.58 7.35 12.69
N ARG A 68 2.74 6.30 13.48
CA ARG A 68 2.54 6.40 14.92
C ARG A 68 3.45 7.47 15.53
N MET A 69 4.72 7.51 15.15
CA MET A 69 5.67 8.50 15.67
C MET A 69 5.33 9.92 15.21
N ILE A 70 4.93 10.10 13.96
CA ILE A 70 4.44 11.36 13.39
C ILE A 70 3.26 11.86 14.23
N VAL A 71 2.21 11.05 14.39
CA VAL A 71 1.00 11.45 15.12
C VAL A 71 1.26 11.67 16.61
N LYS A 72 2.03 10.78 17.25
CA LYS A 72 2.26 10.85 18.70
C LYS A 72 3.16 12.02 19.10
N ARG A 73 4.07 12.43 18.23
CA ARG A 73 5.13 13.39 18.56
C ARG A 73 5.15 14.64 17.69
N ASP A 74 4.19 14.77 16.77
CA ASP A 74 4.06 15.90 15.85
C ASP A 74 5.37 16.12 15.05
N LEU A 75 5.81 15.06 14.34
CA LEU A 75 7.09 15.05 13.63
C LEU A 75 6.90 15.26 12.13
N ASP A 76 7.72 16.13 11.55
CA ASP A 76 7.94 16.18 10.10
C ASP A 76 8.88 15.04 9.67
N VAL A 77 8.37 14.11 8.87
CA VAL A 77 9.11 12.91 8.43
C VAL A 77 9.00 12.74 6.92
N ILE A 78 10.13 12.45 6.27
CA ILE A 78 10.17 12.02 4.87
C ILE A 78 10.56 10.54 4.86
N PHE A 79 9.77 9.71 4.16
CA PHE A 79 10.06 8.29 3.96
C PHE A 79 10.79 8.08 2.63
N VAL A 80 12.00 7.50 2.70
CA VAL A 80 12.79 7.16 1.50
C VAL A 80 12.84 5.64 1.36
N ALA A 81 12.12 5.12 0.37
CA ALA A 81 12.05 3.68 0.11
C ALA A 81 13.28 3.21 -0.70
N GLY A 82 14.34 2.81 0.00
CA GLY A 82 15.51 2.21 -0.65
C GLY A 82 15.18 0.99 -1.54
N PRO A 83 14.48 -0.04 -1.03
CA PRO A 83 14.01 -1.15 -1.87
C PRO A 83 12.73 -0.77 -2.63
N GLY A 84 12.86 0.16 -3.57
CA GLY A 84 11.74 0.75 -4.32
C GLY A 84 10.89 -0.24 -5.11
N HIS A 85 11.48 -1.38 -5.50
CA HIS A 85 10.76 -2.50 -6.12
C HIS A 85 9.65 -3.09 -5.22
N GLY A 86 9.67 -2.80 -3.91
CA GLY A 86 8.63 -3.10 -2.93
C GLY A 86 7.50 -2.07 -2.89
N ALA A 87 7.21 -1.41 -4.01
CA ALA A 87 6.22 -0.34 -4.12
C ALA A 87 4.83 -0.63 -3.52
N PRO A 88 4.28 -1.86 -3.56
CA PRO A 88 3.02 -2.16 -2.89
C PRO A 88 3.02 -1.82 -1.39
N GLY A 89 4.17 -1.95 -0.72
CA GLY A 89 4.36 -1.58 0.68
C GLY A 89 4.36 -0.08 0.98
N VAL A 90 4.40 0.78 -0.05
CA VAL A 90 4.31 2.25 0.03
C VAL A 90 2.97 2.74 -0.50
N LEU A 91 2.54 2.21 -1.64
CA LEU A 91 1.25 2.53 -2.27
C LEU A 91 0.06 2.15 -1.36
N GLY A 92 0.12 1.00 -0.69
CA GLY A 92 -0.95 0.55 0.20
C GLY A 92 -1.24 1.54 1.34
N PRO A 93 -0.24 1.91 2.16
CA PRO A 93 -0.42 2.95 3.18
C PRO A 93 -0.88 4.30 2.61
N ALA A 94 -0.27 4.80 1.53
CA ALA A 94 -0.64 6.08 0.92
C ALA A 94 -2.11 6.10 0.42
N TYR A 95 -2.64 4.95 0.01
CA TYR A 95 -4.05 4.78 -0.34
C TYR A 95 -4.97 4.80 0.88
N LEU A 96 -4.59 4.10 1.96
CA LEU A 96 -5.38 4.05 3.21
C LEU A 96 -5.35 5.35 4.02
N GLU A 97 -4.42 6.24 3.72
CA GLU A 97 -4.35 7.61 4.26
C GLU A 97 -5.20 8.60 3.47
N GLY A 98 -5.83 8.19 2.37
CA GLY A 98 -6.65 9.04 1.51
C GLY A 98 -5.84 9.87 0.50
N THR A 99 -4.56 10.15 0.76
CA THR A 99 -3.69 10.96 -0.11
C THR A 99 -3.65 10.46 -1.56
N TYR A 100 -3.62 9.13 -1.76
CA TYR A 100 -3.67 8.59 -3.13
C TYR A 100 -4.98 8.94 -3.84
N SER A 101 -6.10 8.88 -3.13
CA SER A 101 -7.45 9.19 -3.64
C SER A 101 -7.65 10.68 -3.86
N GLU A 102 -6.98 11.55 -3.09
CA GLU A 102 -6.99 13.00 -3.31
C GLU A 102 -6.33 13.38 -4.65
N ILE A 103 -5.23 12.71 -5.00
CA ILE A 103 -4.50 12.94 -6.26
C ILE A 103 -5.16 12.19 -7.44
N TYR A 104 -5.67 10.97 -7.20
CA TYR A 104 -6.29 10.10 -8.19
C TYR A 104 -7.72 9.73 -7.79
N PRO A 105 -8.72 10.63 -8.02
CA PRO A 105 -10.08 10.46 -7.50
C PRO A 105 -10.82 9.21 -7.99
N ASP A 106 -10.40 8.63 -9.13
CA ASP A 106 -11.00 7.39 -9.64
C ASP A 106 -10.53 6.14 -8.88
N LYS A 107 -9.57 6.28 -7.95
CA LYS A 107 -9.12 5.25 -7.00
C LYS A 107 -9.64 5.63 -5.63
N SER A 108 -10.94 5.85 -5.53
CA SER A 108 -11.65 6.17 -4.29
C SER A 108 -11.54 5.06 -3.24
N GLU A 109 -11.74 5.41 -1.96
CA GLU A 109 -11.72 4.48 -0.83
C GLU A 109 -12.99 3.63 -0.71
N ASP A 110 -13.45 3.09 -1.85
CA ASP A 110 -14.57 2.16 -1.96
C ASP A 110 -14.17 0.91 -2.75
N ALA A 111 -15.13 -0.02 -2.95
CA ALA A 111 -14.86 -1.28 -3.63
C ALA A 111 -14.50 -1.10 -5.12
N GLU A 112 -15.04 -0.08 -5.80
CA GLU A 112 -14.76 0.20 -7.20
C GLU A 112 -13.38 0.84 -7.35
N GLY A 113 -13.08 1.85 -6.53
CA GLY A 113 -11.78 2.50 -6.50
C GLY A 113 -10.66 1.53 -6.11
N MET A 114 -10.89 0.65 -5.13
CA MET A 114 -9.94 -0.42 -4.78
C MET A 114 -9.71 -1.41 -5.93
N GLN A 115 -10.76 -1.76 -6.68
CA GLN A 115 -10.62 -2.63 -7.85
C GLN A 115 -9.71 -1.98 -8.91
N LYS A 116 -9.93 -0.69 -9.21
CA LYS A 116 -9.10 0.08 -10.14
C LYS A 116 -7.67 0.20 -9.62
N PHE A 117 -7.51 0.46 -8.32
CA PHE A 117 -6.23 0.57 -7.64
C PHE A 117 -5.41 -0.74 -7.72
N PHE A 118 -6.04 -1.90 -7.54
CA PHE A 118 -5.38 -3.19 -7.72
C PHE A 118 -5.03 -3.43 -9.19
N LYS A 119 -5.99 -3.21 -10.09
CA LYS A 119 -5.83 -3.52 -11.50
C LYS A 119 -4.73 -2.70 -12.16
N GLN A 120 -4.57 -1.43 -11.82
CA GLN A 120 -3.59 -0.54 -12.45
C GLN A 120 -2.12 -0.93 -12.17
N PHE A 121 -1.83 -1.55 -11.03
CA PHE A 121 -0.45 -1.81 -10.64
C PHE A 121 0.26 -2.75 -11.63
N SER A 122 1.37 -2.31 -12.22
CA SER A 122 2.13 -3.08 -13.22
C SER A 122 1.26 -3.62 -14.37
N PHE A 123 0.26 -2.85 -14.80
CA PHE A 123 -0.65 -3.21 -15.87
C PHE A 123 -0.31 -2.41 -17.14
N PRO A 124 -0.52 -2.96 -18.36
CA PRO A 124 -0.23 -2.23 -19.59
C PRO A 124 -0.87 -0.85 -19.64
N GLY A 125 -0.05 0.19 -19.87
CA GLY A 125 -0.49 1.59 -19.94
C GLY A 125 -0.84 2.23 -18.61
N GLN A 126 -0.41 1.65 -17.48
CA GLN A 126 -0.66 2.14 -16.13
C GLN A 126 0.66 2.33 -15.37
N ILE A 127 0.63 2.36 -14.03
CA ILE A 127 1.80 2.61 -13.19
C ILE A 127 2.78 1.43 -13.16
N GLY A 128 4.05 1.74 -12.92
CA GLY A 128 5.15 0.78 -12.82
C GLY A 128 5.14 -0.08 -11.55
N SER A 129 6.22 -0.84 -11.35
CA SER A 129 6.40 -1.74 -10.19
C SER A 129 7.25 -1.15 -9.06
N HIS A 130 7.83 0.04 -9.26
CA HIS A 130 8.67 0.76 -8.30
C HIS A 130 7.91 1.93 -7.65
N VAL A 131 8.52 2.61 -6.68
CA VAL A 131 7.97 3.80 -6.03
C VAL A 131 8.19 5.03 -6.92
N THR A 132 7.67 4.97 -8.15
CA THR A 132 7.91 5.95 -9.21
C THR A 132 7.38 7.34 -8.83
N PRO A 133 7.78 8.43 -9.54
CA PRO A 133 7.38 9.80 -9.23
C PRO A 133 5.87 10.07 -9.23
N GLU A 134 5.07 9.21 -9.86
CA GLU A 134 3.61 9.28 -9.81
C GLU A 134 3.05 8.87 -8.43
N THR A 135 3.86 8.25 -7.57
CA THR A 135 3.45 7.89 -6.21
C THR A 135 3.47 9.13 -5.31
N PRO A 136 2.34 9.55 -4.72
CA PRO A 136 2.32 10.68 -3.80
C PRO A 136 3.31 10.47 -2.65
N GLY A 137 4.13 11.48 -2.38
CA GLY A 137 5.19 11.43 -1.36
C GLY A 137 6.52 10.82 -1.82
N SER A 138 6.61 10.26 -3.02
CA SER A 138 7.87 9.75 -3.55
C SER A 138 8.79 10.88 -4.02
N ILE A 139 10.02 10.86 -3.53
CA ILE A 139 11.14 11.66 -4.04
C ILE A 139 12.33 10.78 -4.45
N HIS A 140 12.15 9.45 -4.40
CA HIS A 140 13.19 8.46 -4.64
C HIS A 140 12.55 7.16 -5.11
N GLU A 141 12.82 6.77 -6.36
CA GLU A 141 12.19 5.60 -6.98
C GLU A 141 12.70 4.27 -6.40
N GLY A 142 13.99 4.21 -6.01
CA GLY A 142 14.63 3.01 -5.47
C GLY A 142 14.76 1.86 -6.48
N GLY A 143 14.98 2.20 -7.76
CA GLY A 143 15.26 1.24 -8.85
C GLY A 143 16.76 0.97 -9.07
N GLU A 144 17.60 2.00 -8.93
CA GLU A 144 19.08 1.95 -9.01
C GLU A 144 19.69 2.79 -7.89
#